data_AF-A0A520BM35-F1
#
_entry.id   AF-A0A520BM35-F1
#
_cell.length_a   1.000
_cell.length_b   1.000
_cell.length_c   1.000
_cell.angle_alpha   90.00
_cell.angle_beta   90.00
_cell.angle_gamma   90.00
#
_symmetry.space_group_name_H-M   'P 1'
#
loop_
_entity.id
_entity.type
_entity.pdbx_description
1 polymer ?
#
loop_
_entity_poly.entity_id
_entity_poly.type
_entity_poly.pdbx_seq_one_letter_code
_entity_poly.pdbx_strand_id
1 'polypeptide(L)'
;MTKTQRWLGLAPALWLTLLLLGASPARAADWLWVESKHFRVLSSAAEGRAVRKVQDLERVHEAMLLALRVEEKLARPPFTIVLSDDPDIIGQAVPHLRQKGMAGVFMARDDGPVAFAVNYPGQESFSGSVLFHEYAHRVQAQYARGAYPVWFVEGFAEFFGSSRVLDNGVEVGAARPSNALVLNERNWLPPEQLLKPSFQATGQQDADDRHFAIFYAQSWLLTHYVLKDPARKERFAEYFRRIGAGEDPLTAFEPATGIALNRLNKLLRGYMEAVYASEYPVGPAAEVRVTRLTREEGESELDALILRGVPEAAYGKVVLERLRQRVAKAGGERASERMRLALAYAEIRYGDVDRALDLLAPWGQRADAPFEANRLLGWAWQTAAATSSGTERTEALDVARIKLMAAYKQRRNDAPTLYQLARVLYGQGPGANLSNAADTASLLDPQVSNYAYLAVAVHLQAGNRDKALPPLQSLASNPHGGEGTERARAALAALQSNQDTDTVLALLNGSKKATP
;
A
#
# COMPACT_ATOMS: atom_id res chain seq x y z
N MET A 1 83.61 16.12 56.32
CA MET A 1 83.02 15.25 55.27
C MET A 1 81.50 15.29 55.40
N THR A 2 80.82 15.76 54.34
CA THR A 2 79.42 15.51 53.89
C THR A 2 78.26 15.52 54.91
N LYS A 3 77.09 16.12 54.70
CA LYS A 3 76.46 16.91 53.61
C LYS A 3 75.15 17.47 54.20
N THR A 4 74.76 18.67 53.78
CA THR A 4 73.50 19.40 54.03
C THR A 4 72.26 18.82 53.32
N GLN A 5 71.07 18.96 53.93
CA GLN A 5 69.73 19.07 53.29
C GLN A 5 68.74 19.60 54.35
N ARG A 6 68.23 20.85 54.34
CA ARG A 6 67.24 21.57 53.51
C ARG A 6 65.76 21.10 53.63
N TRP A 7 65.03 21.93 54.38
CA TRP A 7 63.60 22.23 54.49
C TRP A 7 62.70 22.01 53.27
N LEU A 8 61.42 21.68 53.51
CA LEU A 8 60.27 22.03 52.66
C LEU A 8 58.96 22.04 53.50
N GLY A 9 58.17 23.11 53.32
CA GLY A 9 56.91 23.37 54.01
C GLY A 9 55.69 22.70 53.36
N LEU A 10 54.62 22.57 54.15
CA LEU A 10 53.33 21.99 53.77
C LEU A 10 52.30 23.09 53.51
N ALA A 11 51.65 23.04 52.36
CA ALA A 11 50.37 23.68 52.06
C ALA A 11 49.43 22.62 51.46
N PRO A 12 48.12 22.59 51.81
CA PRO A 12 47.20 21.57 51.31
C PRO A 12 46.63 21.98 49.95
N ALA A 13 46.74 21.10 48.95
CA ALA A 13 46.11 21.25 47.65
C ALA A 13 44.70 20.62 47.65
N LEU A 14 43.68 21.42 47.30
CA LEU A 14 42.34 20.96 46.96
C LEU A 14 42.39 20.04 45.72
N TRP A 15 41.83 18.85 45.83
CA TRP A 15 41.56 17.97 44.68
C TRP A 15 40.20 18.32 44.08
N LEU A 16 40.20 18.86 42.86
CA LEU A 16 39.00 19.05 42.04
C LEU A 16 38.79 17.77 41.21
N THR A 17 37.83 16.93 41.59
CA THR A 17 37.41 15.77 40.80
C THR A 17 36.52 16.24 39.64
N LEU A 18 37.08 16.28 38.43
CA LEU A 18 36.33 16.56 37.20
C LEU A 18 35.50 15.31 36.83
N LEU A 19 34.20 15.34 37.11
CA LEU A 19 33.23 14.37 36.58
C LEU A 19 33.05 14.65 35.07
N LEU A 20 33.84 13.95 34.24
CA LEU A 20 33.59 13.83 32.81
C LEU A 20 32.33 12.99 32.61
N LEU A 21 31.17 13.64 32.62
CA LEU A 21 29.95 13.12 32.01
C LEU A 21 30.23 12.93 30.52
N GLY A 22 30.56 11.69 30.15
CA GLY A 22 30.66 11.26 28.77
C GLY A 22 29.27 11.33 28.12
N ALA A 23 28.90 12.52 27.64
CA ALA A 23 27.87 12.64 26.63
C ALA A 23 28.39 11.92 25.39
N SER A 24 27.97 10.67 25.17
CA SER A 24 28.11 10.05 23.87
C SER A 24 27.55 11.03 22.84
N PRO A 25 28.25 11.36 21.74
CA PRO A 25 27.67 12.17 20.70
C PRO A 25 26.39 11.45 20.28
N ALA A 26 25.24 12.08 20.51
CA ALA A 26 23.97 11.58 19.99
C ALA A 26 24.16 11.52 18.47
N ARG A 27 24.44 10.33 17.94
CA ARG A 27 24.41 10.12 16.50
C ARG A 27 23.01 10.53 16.08
N ALA A 28 22.92 11.57 15.25
CA ALA A 28 21.65 11.98 14.68
C ALA A 28 21.04 10.73 14.04
N ALA A 29 19.81 10.38 14.44
CA ALA A 29 19.11 9.29 13.79
C ALA A 29 18.84 9.71 12.34
N ASP A 30 19.39 8.97 11.38
CA ASP A 30 19.23 9.26 9.95
C ASP A 30 17.85 8.79 9.44
N TRP A 31 17.22 7.87 10.17
CA TRP A 31 15.89 7.34 9.86
C TRP A 31 15.05 7.15 11.12
N LEU A 32 13.74 7.28 10.95
CA LEU A 32 12.73 7.16 11.99
C LEU A 32 11.59 6.28 11.49
N TRP A 33 11.11 5.35 12.31
CA TRP A 33 9.75 4.84 12.17
C TRP A 33 8.81 5.75 12.96
N VAL A 34 7.79 6.28 12.30
CA VAL A 34 6.70 7.05 12.91
C VAL A 34 5.41 6.29 12.67
N GLU A 35 4.81 5.79 13.73
CA GLU A 35 3.67 4.88 13.69
C GLU A 35 2.46 5.49 14.40
N SER A 36 1.29 5.30 13.81
CA SER A 36 -0.03 5.70 14.31
C SER A 36 -1.00 4.53 14.07
N LYS A 37 -2.30 4.74 14.30
CA LYS A 37 -3.30 3.67 14.14
C LYS A 37 -3.38 3.20 12.68
N HIS A 38 -3.37 4.12 11.72
CA HIS A 38 -3.59 3.81 10.30
C HIS A 38 -2.34 3.93 9.45
N PHE A 39 -1.23 4.47 9.97
CA PHE A 39 -0.02 4.70 9.19
C PHE A 39 1.25 4.25 9.91
N ARG A 40 2.19 3.70 9.14
CA ARG A 40 3.54 3.36 9.55
C ARG A 40 4.52 3.97 8.54
N VAL A 41 5.23 5.01 8.93
CA VAL A 41 6.07 5.82 8.04
C VAL A 41 7.54 5.65 8.38
N LEU A 42 8.34 5.14 7.44
CA LEU A 42 9.80 5.19 7.51
C LEU A 42 10.24 6.52 6.92
N SER A 43 10.85 7.39 7.71
CA SER A 43 11.22 8.73 7.27
C SER A 43 12.66 9.10 7.58
N SER A 44 13.31 9.76 6.62
CA SER A 44 14.60 10.42 6.80
C SER A 44 14.46 11.92 7.16
N ALA A 45 13.23 12.41 7.28
CA ALA A 45 12.96 13.79 7.68
C ALA A 45 13.18 13.99 9.18
N ALA A 46 13.40 15.24 9.59
CA ALA A 46 13.45 15.60 11.01
C ALA A 46 12.17 15.16 11.75
N GLU A 47 12.34 14.64 12.97
CA GLU A 47 11.26 14.01 13.76
C GLU A 47 9.98 14.85 13.85
N GLY A 48 10.10 16.14 14.17
CA GLY A 48 8.94 17.03 14.25
C GLY A 48 8.18 17.16 12.92
N ARG A 49 8.88 17.11 11.78
CA ARG A 49 8.22 17.09 10.45
C ARG A 49 7.57 15.73 10.19
N ALA A 50 8.27 14.63 10.47
CA ALA A 50 7.74 13.28 10.25
C ALA A 50 6.47 13.02 11.09
N VAL A 51 6.47 13.43 12.36
CA VAL A 51 5.28 13.35 13.24
C VAL A 51 4.14 14.21 12.69
N ARG A 52 4.40 15.46 12.28
CA ARG A 52 3.37 16.31 11.66
C ARG A 52 2.76 15.66 10.41
N LYS A 53 3.57 15.06 9.54
CA LYS A 53 3.05 14.36 8.34
C LYS A 53 2.17 13.16 8.69
N VAL A 54 2.51 12.41 9.74
CA VAL A 54 1.64 11.32 10.23
C VAL A 54 0.33 11.86 10.81
N GLN A 55 0.36 12.98 11.52
CA GLN A 55 -0.85 13.66 11.99
C GLN A 55 -1.74 14.12 10.82
N ASP A 56 -1.14 14.70 9.78
CA ASP A 56 -1.86 15.11 8.57
C ASP A 56 -2.54 13.92 7.88
N LEU A 57 -1.84 12.78 7.79
CA LEU A 57 -2.38 11.54 7.23
C LEU A 57 -3.58 11.02 8.03
N GLU A 58 -3.50 11.01 9.36
CA GLU A 58 -4.60 10.62 10.25
C GLU A 58 -5.81 11.56 10.11
N ARG A 59 -5.58 12.87 10.07
CA ARG A 59 -6.66 13.87 9.86
C ARG A 59 -7.36 13.69 8.52
N VAL A 60 -6.60 13.44 7.46
CA VAL A 60 -7.17 13.17 6.12
C VAL A 60 -7.96 11.87 6.13
N HIS A 61 -7.46 10.82 6.78
CA HIS A 61 -8.20 9.57 6.95
C HIS A 61 -9.56 9.81 7.63
N GLU A 62 -9.58 10.51 8.77
CA GLU A 62 -10.81 10.85 9.49
C GLU A 62 -11.78 11.65 8.62
N ALA A 63 -11.29 12.67 7.92
CA ALA A 63 -12.11 13.49 7.03
C ALA A 63 -12.71 12.67 5.88
N MET A 64 -11.97 11.71 5.32
CA MET A 64 -12.50 10.78 4.32
C MET A 64 -13.63 9.92 4.89
N LEU A 65 -13.47 9.35 6.08
CA LEU A 65 -14.53 8.53 6.69
C LEU A 65 -15.78 9.36 7.03
N LEU A 66 -15.61 10.59 7.54
CA LEU A 66 -16.71 11.52 7.80
C LEU A 66 -17.46 11.89 6.51
N ALA A 67 -16.73 12.20 5.43
CA ALA A 67 -17.31 12.52 4.13
C ALA A 67 -18.10 11.36 3.54
N LEU A 68 -17.62 10.13 3.74
CA LEU A 68 -18.27 8.90 3.31
C LEU A 68 -19.41 8.46 4.24
N ARG A 69 -19.48 9.02 5.46
CA ARG A 69 -20.41 8.61 6.52
C ARG A 69 -20.28 7.12 6.86
N VAL A 70 -19.04 6.65 6.95
CA VAL A 70 -18.71 5.27 7.27
C VAL A 70 -17.92 5.22 8.57
N GLU A 71 -18.12 4.14 9.32
CA GLU A 71 -17.37 3.86 10.55
C GLU A 71 -16.37 2.73 10.31
N GLU A 72 -15.21 2.82 10.93
CA GLU A 72 -14.25 1.74 10.95
C GLU A 72 -14.70 0.62 11.91
N LYS A 73 -15.21 -0.47 11.33
CA LYS A 73 -15.67 -1.64 12.10
C LYS A 73 -14.61 -2.74 12.26
N LEU A 74 -13.60 -2.73 11.40
CA LEU A 74 -12.54 -3.73 11.33
C LEU A 74 -11.20 -3.04 11.50
N ALA A 75 -10.41 -3.46 12.49
CA ALA A 75 -9.04 -2.97 12.64
C ALA A 75 -8.17 -3.43 11.47
N ARG A 76 -7.64 -2.49 10.70
CA ARG A 76 -6.82 -2.76 9.51
C ARG A 76 -5.33 -2.59 9.79
N PRO A 77 -4.43 -3.24 9.05
CA PRO A 77 -3.00 -3.00 9.20
C PRO A 77 -2.66 -1.57 8.77
N PRO A 78 -1.72 -0.91 9.47
CA PRO A 78 -1.31 0.44 9.13
C PRO A 78 -0.67 0.46 7.73
N PHE A 79 -1.00 1.48 6.95
CA PHE A 79 -0.45 1.67 5.63
C PHE A 79 1.03 2.08 5.72
N THR A 80 1.89 1.31 5.04
CA THR A 80 3.34 1.53 5.10
C THR A 80 3.79 2.55 4.05
N ILE A 81 4.49 3.58 4.48
CA ILE A 81 4.97 4.67 3.61
C ILE A 81 6.47 4.90 3.87
N VAL A 82 7.24 5.10 2.81
CA VAL A 82 8.59 5.66 2.87
C VAL A 82 8.49 7.13 2.50
N LEU A 83 8.88 8.01 3.42
CA LEU A 83 8.90 9.47 3.23
C LEU A 83 10.33 9.99 3.33
N SER A 84 10.96 10.27 2.19
CA SER A 84 12.38 10.61 2.14
C SER A 84 12.64 12.04 1.72
N ASP A 85 13.60 12.71 2.38
CA ASP A 85 14.16 13.99 1.93
C ASP A 85 15.05 13.82 0.66
N ASP A 86 15.35 12.58 0.25
CA ASP A 86 16.07 12.26 -0.99
C ASP A 86 15.14 12.28 -2.22
N PRO A 87 15.37 13.17 -3.20
CA PRO A 87 14.54 13.25 -4.41
C PRO A 87 14.63 12.02 -5.33
N ASP A 88 15.66 11.17 -5.23
CA ASP A 88 15.77 9.93 -6.03
C ASP A 88 15.07 8.74 -5.36
N ILE A 89 14.34 8.92 -4.25
CA ILE A 89 13.70 7.79 -3.53
C ILE A 89 12.78 6.96 -4.44
N ILE A 90 12.12 7.60 -5.41
CA ILE A 90 11.27 6.92 -6.39
C ILE A 90 12.11 6.11 -7.39
N GLY A 91 13.24 6.65 -7.85
CA GLY A 91 14.19 5.93 -8.71
C GLY A 91 14.90 4.78 -7.97
N GLN A 92 15.05 4.87 -6.65
CA GLN A 92 15.55 3.76 -5.82
C GLN A 92 14.50 2.66 -5.68
N ALA A 93 13.23 3.01 -5.47
CA ALA A 93 12.15 2.02 -5.40
C ALA A 93 11.87 1.38 -6.76
N VAL A 94 11.86 2.20 -7.83
CA VAL A 94 11.46 1.80 -9.18
C VAL A 94 12.42 2.41 -10.21
N PRO A 95 13.52 1.71 -10.58
CA PRO A 95 14.59 2.27 -11.39
C PRO A 95 14.21 2.86 -12.74
N HIS A 96 13.21 2.30 -13.43
CA HIS A 96 12.76 2.82 -14.74
C HIS A 96 11.98 4.14 -14.64
N LEU A 97 11.59 4.54 -13.43
CA LEU A 97 10.91 5.81 -13.14
C LEU A 97 11.89 6.88 -12.66
N ARG A 98 13.19 6.56 -12.56
CA ARG A 98 14.23 7.55 -12.28
C ARG A 98 14.15 8.68 -13.32
N GLN A 99 14.31 9.93 -12.84
CA GLN A 99 14.23 11.16 -13.64
C GLN A 99 12.86 11.49 -14.26
N LYS A 100 11.79 10.73 -13.99
CA LYS A 100 10.42 11.05 -14.45
C LYS A 100 9.74 12.17 -13.66
N GLY A 101 10.41 12.73 -12.66
CA GLY A 101 9.87 13.84 -11.86
C GLY A 101 8.67 13.48 -10.97
N MET A 102 8.44 12.19 -10.72
CA MET A 102 7.33 11.75 -9.88
C MET A 102 7.57 12.07 -8.41
N ALA A 103 6.53 12.56 -7.74
CA ALA A 103 6.55 12.88 -6.32
C ALA A 103 6.22 11.66 -5.42
N GLY A 104 5.67 10.59 -5.99
CA GLY A 104 5.32 9.37 -5.27
C GLY A 104 5.05 8.16 -6.17
N VAL A 105 5.08 6.96 -5.58
CA VAL A 105 4.66 5.71 -6.23
C VAL A 105 4.04 4.78 -5.19
N PHE A 106 2.99 4.06 -5.58
CA PHE A 106 2.33 3.05 -4.77
C PHE A 106 2.46 1.67 -5.42
N MET A 107 2.67 0.65 -4.59
CA MET A 107 2.79 -0.73 -5.02
C MET A 107 1.98 -1.63 -4.09
N ALA A 108 1.04 -2.39 -4.65
CA ALA A 108 0.28 -3.43 -3.94
C ALA A 108 0.78 -4.81 -4.38
N ARG A 109 1.50 -5.50 -3.49
CA ARG A 109 2.10 -6.81 -3.73
C ARG A 109 1.73 -7.77 -2.59
N ASP A 110 2.05 -9.06 -2.75
CA ASP A 110 1.65 -10.13 -1.83
C ASP A 110 2.18 -9.97 -0.40
N ASP A 111 3.23 -9.18 -0.21
CA ASP A 111 3.81 -8.83 1.09
C ASP A 111 3.21 -7.55 1.69
N GLY A 112 2.11 -7.07 1.12
CA GLY A 112 1.36 -5.90 1.56
C GLY A 112 1.69 -4.64 0.75
N PRO A 113 0.80 -3.64 0.78
CA PRO A 113 0.98 -2.40 0.05
C PRO A 113 2.07 -1.51 0.67
N VAL A 114 2.80 -0.78 -0.18
CA VAL A 114 3.78 0.22 0.22
C VAL A 114 3.74 1.43 -0.72
N ALA A 115 3.86 2.63 -0.16
CA ALA A 115 4.09 3.84 -0.94
C ALA A 115 5.47 4.43 -0.67
N PHE A 116 6.05 5.06 -1.68
CA PHE A 116 7.26 5.87 -1.57
C PHE A 116 6.89 7.29 -1.98
N ALA A 117 7.34 8.28 -1.21
CA ALA A 117 7.05 9.69 -1.45
C ALA A 117 8.29 10.54 -1.18
N VAL A 118 8.50 11.54 -2.04
CA VAL A 118 9.49 12.58 -1.84
C VAL A 118 8.94 13.60 -0.83
N ASN A 119 9.72 13.91 0.18
CA ASN A 119 9.44 15.02 1.09
C ASN A 119 10.16 16.27 0.59
N TYR A 120 9.42 17.25 0.07
CA TYR A 120 10.00 18.51 -0.37
C TYR A 120 10.24 19.45 0.82
N PRO A 121 11.51 19.80 1.15
CA PRO A 121 11.80 20.73 2.23
C PRO A 121 11.21 22.12 1.92
N GLY A 122 10.51 22.73 2.89
CA GLY A 122 9.91 24.06 2.76
C GLY A 122 8.45 24.10 2.31
N GLN A 123 7.84 22.94 2.00
CA GLN A 123 6.38 22.84 1.83
C GLN A 123 5.73 22.31 3.12
N GLU A 124 5.15 23.22 3.91
CA GLU A 124 4.49 22.86 5.18
C GLU A 124 3.20 22.08 4.94
N SER A 125 2.34 22.52 4.01
CA SER A 125 1.22 21.73 3.52
C SER A 125 1.72 20.59 2.65
N PHE A 126 1.30 19.37 2.94
CA PHE A 126 1.65 18.19 2.15
C PHE A 126 1.34 18.40 0.66
N SER A 127 2.38 18.47 -0.17
CA SER A 127 2.27 18.37 -1.64
C SER A 127 1.97 16.96 -2.14
N GLY A 128 1.78 16.00 -1.23
CA GLY A 128 1.45 14.62 -1.57
C GLY A 128 -0.02 14.41 -1.92
N SER A 129 -0.42 15.20 -2.91
CA SER A 129 -1.57 14.90 -3.74
C SER A 129 -1.49 13.46 -4.28
N VAL A 130 -0.30 12.98 -4.65
CA VAL A 130 -0.07 11.58 -5.06
C VAL A 130 -0.34 10.60 -3.91
N LEU A 131 0.25 10.80 -2.73
CA LEU A 131 0.02 9.86 -1.61
C LEU A 131 -1.44 9.86 -1.14
N PHE A 132 -2.09 11.03 -1.09
CA PHE A 132 -3.52 11.10 -0.74
C PHE A 132 -4.41 10.49 -1.83
N HIS A 133 -4.03 10.59 -3.10
CA HIS A 133 -4.71 9.92 -4.21
C HIS A 133 -4.63 8.39 -4.05
N GLU A 134 -3.43 7.84 -3.85
CA GLU A 134 -3.24 6.41 -3.63
C GLU A 134 -3.94 5.91 -2.36
N TYR A 135 -3.92 6.74 -1.31
CA TYR A 135 -4.65 6.44 -0.09
C TYR A 135 -6.17 6.51 -0.27
N ALA A 136 -6.68 7.41 -1.11
CA ALA A 136 -8.09 7.47 -1.45
C ALA A 136 -8.54 6.20 -2.18
N HIS A 137 -7.73 5.62 -3.09
CA HIS A 137 -8.00 4.29 -3.64
C HIS A 137 -8.10 3.23 -2.55
N ARG A 138 -7.21 3.28 -1.55
CA ARG A 138 -7.25 2.36 -0.40
C ARG A 138 -8.54 2.51 0.38
N VAL A 139 -8.94 3.73 0.72
CA VAL A 139 -10.19 4.02 1.43
C VAL A 139 -11.40 3.58 0.60
N GLN A 140 -11.42 3.86 -0.70
CA GLN A 140 -12.50 3.42 -1.59
C GLN A 140 -12.63 1.90 -1.57
N ALA A 141 -11.53 1.17 -1.78
CA ALA A 141 -11.52 -0.28 -1.79
C ALA A 141 -11.90 -0.89 -0.42
N GLN A 142 -11.72 -0.18 0.69
CA GLN A 142 -12.02 -0.66 2.04
C GLN A 142 -13.44 -0.35 2.52
N TYR A 143 -13.98 0.82 2.18
CA TYR A 143 -15.21 1.34 2.77
C TYR A 143 -16.33 1.63 1.78
N ALA A 144 -15.99 1.81 0.50
CA ALA A 144 -16.93 2.03 -0.58
C ALA A 144 -16.74 0.94 -1.63
N ARG A 145 -16.88 -0.34 -1.25
CA ARG A 145 -16.67 -1.47 -2.18
C ARG A 145 -17.79 -1.52 -3.21
N GLY A 146 -17.41 -1.55 -4.48
CA GLY A 146 -18.33 -1.68 -5.60
C GLY A 146 -17.61 -1.89 -6.92
N ALA A 147 -18.36 -2.30 -7.93
CA ALA A 147 -17.90 -2.32 -9.31
C ALA A 147 -18.17 -0.94 -9.93
N TYR A 148 -17.13 -0.11 -10.02
CA TYR A 148 -17.24 1.25 -10.52
C TYR A 148 -16.58 1.39 -11.90
N PRO A 149 -17.08 2.31 -12.74
CA PRO A 149 -16.37 2.71 -13.95
C PRO A 149 -15.07 3.43 -13.59
N VAL A 150 -14.07 3.32 -14.47
CA VAL A 150 -12.71 3.86 -14.27
C VAL A 150 -12.73 5.34 -13.88
N TRP A 151 -13.56 6.16 -14.55
CA TRP A 151 -13.67 7.59 -14.24
C TRP A 151 -14.09 7.87 -12.79
N PHE A 152 -14.93 7.03 -12.18
CA PHE A 152 -15.37 7.26 -10.82
C PHE A 152 -14.31 6.80 -9.82
N VAL A 153 -13.59 5.72 -10.12
CA VAL A 153 -12.47 5.27 -9.29
C VAL A 153 -11.38 6.33 -9.24
N GLU A 154 -10.95 6.82 -10.41
CA GLU A 154 -9.93 7.86 -10.51
C GLU A 154 -10.43 9.22 -10.04
N GLY A 155 -11.67 9.57 -10.36
CA GLY A 155 -12.29 10.81 -9.90
C GLY A 155 -12.50 10.85 -8.39
N PHE A 156 -12.76 9.71 -7.75
CA PHE A 156 -12.79 9.57 -6.29
C PHE A 156 -11.41 9.83 -5.69
N ALA A 157 -10.38 9.22 -6.28
CA ALA A 157 -9.01 9.41 -5.83
C ALA A 157 -8.53 10.85 -6.03
N GLU A 158 -8.93 11.53 -7.11
CA GLU A 158 -8.67 12.96 -7.29
C GLU A 158 -9.48 13.85 -6.32
N PHE A 159 -10.75 13.50 -6.05
CA PHE A 159 -11.63 14.26 -5.17
C PHE A 159 -11.14 14.28 -3.72
N PHE A 160 -10.69 13.14 -3.22
CA PHE A 160 -10.11 13.02 -1.87
C PHE A 160 -8.61 13.31 -1.85
N GLY A 161 -7.89 12.98 -2.92
CA GLY A 161 -6.46 13.22 -3.07
C GLY A 161 -6.07 14.69 -3.26
N SER A 162 -7.05 15.58 -3.38
CA SER A 162 -6.89 17.04 -3.38
C SER A 162 -7.12 17.66 -2.00
N SER A 163 -7.28 16.83 -0.95
CA SER A 163 -7.52 17.32 0.41
C SER A 163 -6.40 18.22 0.91
N ARG A 164 -6.76 19.29 1.62
CA ARG A 164 -5.83 20.22 2.26
C ARG A 164 -6.05 20.20 3.76
N VAL A 165 -4.98 19.94 4.51
CA VAL A 165 -4.99 20.06 5.97
C VAL A 165 -4.88 21.55 6.32
N LEU A 166 -5.84 22.04 7.10
CA LEU A 166 -5.92 23.39 7.65
C LEU A 166 -5.63 23.33 9.16
N ASP A 167 -5.57 24.48 9.83
CA ASP A 167 -5.32 24.54 11.27
C ASP A 167 -6.41 23.83 12.10
N ASN A 168 -7.68 24.01 11.70
CA ASN A 168 -8.85 23.53 12.44
C ASN A 168 -9.71 22.51 11.66
N GLY A 169 -9.23 22.01 10.52
CA GLY A 169 -10.04 21.19 9.63
C GLY A 169 -9.25 20.55 8.50
N VAL A 170 -9.95 19.72 7.73
CA VAL A 170 -9.48 19.24 6.42
C VAL A 170 -10.49 19.67 5.37
N GLU A 171 -10.00 20.39 4.37
CA GLU A 171 -10.78 20.72 3.19
C GLU A 171 -10.75 19.55 2.21
N VAL A 172 -11.92 19.11 1.74
CA VAL A 172 -12.09 17.97 0.82
C VAL A 172 -12.89 18.38 -0.42
N GLY A 173 -12.46 17.91 -1.58
CA GLY A 173 -13.13 18.13 -2.86
C GLY A 173 -12.70 19.42 -3.58
N ALA A 174 -11.62 20.06 -3.15
CA ALA A 174 -11.02 21.18 -3.87
C ALA A 174 -10.47 20.72 -5.25
N ALA A 175 -10.45 21.62 -6.24
CA ALA A 175 -9.76 21.32 -7.49
C ALA A 175 -8.25 21.48 -7.30
N ARG A 176 -7.45 20.54 -7.82
CA ARG A 176 -6.01 20.79 -7.96
C ARG A 176 -5.79 21.95 -8.93
N PRO A 177 -4.82 22.86 -8.69
CA PRO A 177 -4.54 23.95 -9.62
C PRO A 177 -4.28 23.47 -11.06
N SER A 178 -3.60 22.32 -11.21
CA SER A 178 -3.39 21.68 -12.51
C SER A 178 -4.71 21.25 -13.18
N ASN A 179 -5.61 20.62 -12.43
CA ASN A 179 -6.91 20.17 -12.94
C ASN A 179 -7.78 21.38 -13.30
N ALA A 180 -7.77 22.44 -12.49
CA ALA A 180 -8.49 23.68 -12.78
C ALA A 180 -7.98 24.35 -14.06
N LEU A 181 -6.66 24.37 -14.28
CA LEU A 181 -6.06 24.86 -15.52
C LEU A 181 -6.53 24.06 -16.73
N VAL A 182 -6.48 22.72 -16.65
CA VAL A 182 -6.90 21.82 -17.73
C VAL A 182 -8.40 21.93 -18.04
N LEU A 183 -9.25 22.05 -17.02
CA LEU A 183 -10.71 22.18 -17.20
C LEU A 183 -11.11 23.50 -17.86
N ASN A 184 -10.33 24.57 -17.67
CA ASN A 184 -10.54 25.87 -18.32
C ASN A 184 -10.24 25.84 -19.83
N GLU A 185 -9.59 24.79 -20.34
CA GLU A 185 -9.36 24.62 -21.76
C GLU A 185 -10.60 24.14 -22.54
N ARG A 186 -10.59 24.35 -23.87
CA ARG A 186 -11.73 24.02 -24.75
C ARG A 186 -11.83 22.54 -25.15
N ASN A 187 -10.70 21.84 -25.22
CA ASN A 187 -10.64 20.51 -25.82
C ASN A 187 -10.82 19.40 -24.77
N TRP A 188 -12.03 19.23 -24.24
CA TRP A 188 -12.40 18.12 -23.35
C TRP A 188 -12.57 16.80 -24.11
N LEU A 189 -12.39 15.68 -23.41
CA LEU A 189 -12.72 14.35 -23.92
C LEU A 189 -14.21 14.28 -24.26
N PRO A 190 -14.58 13.61 -25.37
CA PRO A 190 -15.94 13.20 -25.62
C PRO A 190 -16.48 12.35 -24.45
N PRO A 191 -17.78 12.44 -24.11
CA PRO A 191 -18.40 11.64 -23.05
C PRO A 191 -18.11 10.14 -23.17
N GLU A 192 -18.02 9.61 -24.38
CA GLU A 192 -17.72 8.21 -24.68
C GLU A 192 -16.33 7.82 -24.16
N GLN A 193 -15.33 8.67 -24.39
CA GLN A 193 -13.95 8.44 -23.95
C GLN A 193 -13.79 8.64 -22.44
N LEU A 194 -14.61 9.51 -21.83
CA LEU A 194 -14.64 9.68 -20.37
C LEU A 194 -15.28 8.46 -19.67
N LEU A 195 -16.45 8.01 -20.15
CA LEU A 195 -17.20 6.94 -19.49
C LEU A 195 -16.63 5.55 -19.80
N LYS A 196 -16.00 5.37 -20.96
CA LYS A 196 -15.39 4.11 -21.41
C LYS A 196 -14.01 4.39 -22.04
N PRO A 197 -12.99 4.74 -21.23
CA PRO A 197 -11.65 5.00 -21.75
C PRO A 197 -11.06 3.75 -22.40
N SER A 198 -10.38 3.92 -23.53
CA SER A 198 -9.69 2.83 -24.24
C SER A 198 -8.27 2.56 -23.72
N PHE A 199 -7.80 3.37 -22.76
CA PHE A 199 -6.46 3.30 -22.19
C PHE A 199 -6.52 2.78 -20.74
N GLN A 200 -5.37 2.34 -20.24
CA GLN A 200 -5.20 1.94 -18.85
C GLN A 200 -4.83 3.18 -18.03
N ALA A 201 -5.54 3.49 -16.95
CA ALA A 201 -5.13 4.55 -16.03
C ALA A 201 -3.91 4.05 -15.25
N THR A 202 -2.70 4.23 -15.76
CA THR A 202 -1.51 3.55 -15.22
C THR A 202 -1.10 4.05 -13.83
N GLY A 203 -1.72 5.09 -13.26
CA GLY A 203 -1.31 5.77 -12.03
C GLY A 203 0.06 6.45 -12.12
N GLN A 204 0.87 6.07 -13.10
CA GLN A 204 2.09 6.71 -13.52
C GLN A 204 1.69 8.00 -14.23
N GLN A 205 1.88 9.12 -13.54
CA GLN A 205 1.80 10.45 -14.13
C GLN A 205 2.91 10.59 -15.17
N ASP A 206 2.72 10.07 -16.38
CA ASP A 206 3.35 10.67 -17.55
C ASP A 206 2.64 12.02 -17.74
N ALA A 207 3.09 13.02 -16.98
CA ALA A 207 2.58 14.38 -16.98
C ALA A 207 2.61 15.03 -18.38
N ASP A 208 3.36 14.43 -19.31
CA ASP A 208 3.49 14.87 -20.70
C ASP A 208 2.34 14.38 -21.59
N ASP A 209 1.52 13.42 -21.16
CA ASP A 209 0.33 13.01 -21.91
C ASP A 209 -0.91 13.79 -21.45
N ARG A 210 -1.16 14.88 -22.18
CA ARG A 210 -2.35 15.73 -22.08
C ARG A 210 -3.67 14.95 -22.00
N HIS A 211 -3.77 13.79 -22.64
CA HIS A 211 -4.98 12.97 -22.63
C HIS A 211 -5.31 12.44 -21.22
N PHE A 212 -4.30 12.03 -20.46
CA PHE A 212 -4.48 11.57 -19.08
C PHE A 212 -4.83 12.74 -18.15
N ALA A 213 -4.11 13.85 -18.27
CA ALA A 213 -4.37 15.03 -17.44
C ALA A 213 -5.83 15.49 -17.55
N ILE A 214 -6.40 15.49 -18.76
CA ILE A 214 -7.80 15.87 -18.96
C ILE A 214 -8.79 14.81 -18.50
N PHE A 215 -8.44 13.53 -18.64
CA PHE A 215 -9.25 12.44 -18.09
C PHE A 215 -9.40 12.55 -16.58
N TYR A 216 -8.29 12.72 -15.84
CA TYR A 216 -8.32 12.87 -14.38
C TYR A 216 -9.10 14.11 -13.97
N ALA A 217 -8.93 15.23 -14.68
CA ALA A 217 -9.64 16.47 -14.37
C ALA A 217 -11.16 16.36 -14.62
N GLN A 218 -11.60 15.77 -15.73
CA GLN A 218 -13.03 15.53 -16.00
C GLN A 218 -13.62 14.47 -15.05
N SER A 219 -12.85 13.44 -14.70
CA SER A 219 -13.23 12.40 -13.73
C SER A 219 -13.45 12.98 -12.34
N TRP A 220 -12.56 13.88 -11.90
CA TRP A 220 -12.72 14.67 -10.67
C TRP A 220 -14.01 15.50 -10.72
N LEU A 221 -14.26 16.23 -11.81
CA LEU A 221 -15.43 17.11 -11.92
C LEU A 221 -16.75 16.33 -11.92
N LEU A 222 -16.80 15.20 -12.63
CA LEU A 222 -17.97 14.32 -12.63
C LEU A 222 -18.18 13.68 -11.25
N THR A 223 -17.11 13.27 -10.57
CA THR A 223 -17.20 12.77 -9.20
C THR A 223 -17.68 13.84 -8.24
N HIS A 224 -17.16 15.07 -8.35
CA HIS A 224 -17.62 16.22 -7.59
C HIS A 224 -19.11 16.51 -7.84
N TYR A 225 -19.57 16.40 -9.09
CA TYR A 225 -20.98 16.54 -9.47
C TYR A 225 -21.86 15.49 -8.78
N VAL A 226 -21.41 14.24 -8.75
CA VAL A 226 -22.13 13.13 -8.13
C VAL A 226 -22.15 13.25 -6.60
N LEU A 227 -21.00 13.48 -5.97
CA LEU A 227 -20.86 13.38 -4.51
C LEU A 227 -21.42 14.57 -3.72
N LYS A 228 -21.71 15.69 -4.37
CA LYS A 228 -22.20 16.91 -3.71
C LYS A 228 -23.73 17.02 -3.62
N ASP A 229 -24.48 16.06 -4.15
CA ASP A 229 -25.94 16.06 -4.15
C ASP A 229 -26.46 14.63 -3.88
N PRO A 230 -27.23 14.40 -2.81
CA PRO A 230 -27.74 13.07 -2.48
C PRO A 230 -28.60 12.42 -3.58
N ALA A 231 -29.41 13.19 -4.30
CA ALA A 231 -30.25 12.67 -5.38
C ALA A 231 -29.40 12.26 -6.59
N ARG A 232 -28.27 12.95 -6.84
CA ARG A 232 -27.29 12.52 -7.86
C ARG A 232 -26.58 11.24 -7.44
N LYS A 233 -26.20 11.11 -6.17
CA LYS A 233 -25.60 9.86 -5.64
C LYS A 233 -26.51 8.67 -5.89
N GLU A 234 -27.81 8.81 -5.62
CA GLU A 234 -28.79 7.73 -5.81
C GLU A 234 -28.92 7.33 -7.30
N ARG A 235 -29.04 8.31 -8.21
CA ARG A 235 -29.08 8.04 -9.66
C ARG A 235 -27.80 7.36 -10.17
N PHE A 236 -26.64 7.79 -9.70
CA PHE A 236 -25.37 7.17 -10.08
C PHE A 236 -25.14 5.81 -9.40
N ALA A 237 -25.74 5.54 -8.23
CA ALA A 237 -25.70 4.22 -7.63
C ALA A 237 -26.38 3.17 -8.52
N GLU A 238 -27.50 3.51 -9.17
CA GLU A 238 -28.13 2.65 -10.17
C GLU A 238 -27.21 2.43 -11.40
N TYR A 239 -26.55 3.48 -11.87
CA TYR A 239 -25.57 3.37 -12.96
C TYR A 239 -24.42 2.42 -12.61
N PHE A 240 -23.85 2.54 -11.41
CA PHE A 240 -22.79 1.65 -10.94
C PHE A 240 -23.28 0.21 -10.76
N ARG A 241 -24.51 0.01 -10.27
CA ARG A 241 -25.12 -1.32 -10.14
C ARG A 241 -25.24 -2.03 -11.50
N ARG A 242 -25.65 -1.30 -12.54
CA ARG A 242 -25.75 -1.83 -13.92
C ARG A 242 -24.39 -2.21 -14.49
N ILE A 243 -23.37 -1.36 -14.30
CA ILE A 243 -21.99 -1.69 -14.69
C ILE A 243 -21.49 -2.93 -13.95
N GLY A 244 -21.75 -3.03 -12.65
CA GLY A 244 -21.40 -4.21 -11.85
C GLY A 244 -22.12 -5.49 -12.26
N ALA A 245 -23.27 -5.37 -12.92
CA ALA A 245 -24.00 -6.47 -13.54
C ALA A 245 -23.49 -6.82 -14.95
N GLY A 246 -22.51 -6.08 -15.49
CA GLY A 246 -21.89 -6.32 -16.79
C GLY A 246 -22.50 -5.53 -17.95
N GLU A 247 -23.42 -4.59 -17.70
CA GLU A 247 -23.93 -3.70 -18.76
C GLU A 247 -22.84 -2.77 -19.29
N ASP A 248 -22.91 -2.42 -20.59
CA ASP A 248 -22.00 -1.47 -21.21
C ASP A 248 -22.15 -0.06 -20.58
N PRO A 249 -21.05 0.60 -20.15
CA PRO A 249 -21.10 1.89 -19.47
C PRO A 249 -21.76 3.03 -20.27
N LEU A 250 -21.78 2.97 -21.60
CA LEU A 250 -22.41 4.01 -22.43
C LEU A 250 -23.92 3.77 -22.51
N THR A 251 -24.31 2.53 -22.77
CA THR A 251 -25.72 2.12 -22.86
C THR A 251 -26.47 2.31 -21.54
N ALA A 252 -25.79 2.05 -20.40
CA ALA A 252 -26.39 2.16 -19.08
C ALA A 252 -26.53 3.60 -18.56
N PHE A 253 -25.81 4.58 -19.16
CA PHE A 253 -25.65 5.92 -18.57
C PHE A 253 -26.95 6.73 -18.53
N GLU A 254 -27.57 6.94 -19.69
CA GLU A 254 -28.77 7.79 -19.80
C GLU A 254 -29.99 7.18 -19.06
N PRO A 255 -30.30 5.87 -19.18
CA PRO A 255 -31.41 5.27 -18.44
C PRO A 255 -31.26 5.35 -16.92
N ALA A 256 -30.03 5.29 -16.39
CA ALA A 256 -29.78 5.33 -14.96
C ALA A 256 -29.71 6.77 -14.41
N THR A 257 -29.09 7.69 -15.17
CA THR A 257 -28.79 9.04 -14.66
C THR A 257 -29.79 10.10 -15.09
N GLY A 258 -30.57 9.84 -16.16
CA GLY A 258 -31.41 10.82 -16.84
C GLY A 258 -30.62 11.86 -17.64
N ILE A 259 -29.30 11.68 -17.81
CA ILE A 259 -28.44 12.62 -18.53
C ILE A 259 -28.18 12.04 -19.92
N ALA A 260 -28.68 12.71 -20.95
CA ALA A 260 -28.34 12.38 -22.33
C ALA A 260 -26.81 12.47 -22.53
N LEU A 261 -26.23 11.43 -23.13
CA LEU A 261 -24.76 11.29 -23.23
C LEU A 261 -24.11 12.52 -23.87
N ASN A 262 -24.68 13.01 -24.98
CA ASN A 262 -24.20 14.19 -25.71
C ASN A 262 -24.37 15.53 -24.94
N ARG A 263 -25.07 15.54 -23.80
CA ARG A 263 -25.24 16.71 -22.92
C ARG A 263 -24.28 16.72 -21.74
N LEU A 264 -23.59 15.61 -21.46
CA LEU A 264 -22.74 15.46 -20.27
C LEU A 264 -21.70 16.57 -20.14
N ASN A 265 -20.91 16.81 -21.19
CA ASN A 265 -19.88 17.86 -21.15
C ASN A 265 -20.47 19.26 -20.95
N LYS A 266 -21.62 19.56 -21.57
CA LYS A 266 -22.29 20.84 -21.38
C LYS A 266 -22.75 21.02 -19.94
N LEU A 267 -23.32 19.97 -19.35
CA LEU A 267 -23.74 19.94 -17.95
C LEU A 267 -22.55 20.18 -17.01
N LEU A 268 -21.46 19.45 -17.21
CA LEU A 268 -20.27 19.56 -16.36
C LEU A 268 -19.59 20.93 -16.48
N ARG A 269 -19.53 21.53 -17.67
CA ARG A 269 -19.04 22.90 -17.85
C ARG A 269 -19.87 23.91 -17.07
N GLY A 270 -21.21 23.80 -17.12
CA GLY A 270 -22.08 24.66 -16.31
C GLY A 270 -21.92 24.42 -14.81
N TYR A 271 -21.63 23.18 -14.40
CA TYR A 271 -21.41 22.84 -13.00
C TYR A 271 -20.09 23.39 -12.41
N MET A 272 -19.11 23.77 -13.23
CA MET A 272 -17.84 24.34 -12.75
C MET A 272 -18.05 25.56 -11.85
N GLU A 273 -19.08 26.37 -12.11
CA GLU A 273 -19.42 27.56 -11.30
C GLU A 273 -19.96 27.21 -9.91
N ALA A 274 -20.42 25.97 -9.70
CA ALA A 274 -20.98 25.47 -8.46
C ALA A 274 -20.00 24.56 -7.69
N VAL A 275 -18.74 24.47 -8.11
CA VAL A 275 -17.70 23.73 -7.39
C VAL A 275 -17.38 24.41 -6.07
N TYR A 276 -17.33 23.64 -4.98
CA TYR A 276 -16.90 24.12 -3.67
C TYR A 276 -16.28 22.97 -2.88
N ALA A 277 -15.26 23.26 -2.09
CA ALA A 277 -14.70 22.30 -1.16
C ALA A 277 -15.52 22.29 0.15
N SER A 278 -15.55 21.14 0.83
CA SER A 278 -16.19 21.00 2.14
C SER A 278 -15.13 20.88 3.21
N GLU A 279 -15.28 21.63 4.29
CA GLU A 279 -14.41 21.51 5.46
C GLU A 279 -14.99 20.47 6.44
N TYR A 280 -14.14 19.57 6.88
CA TYR A 280 -14.44 18.58 7.91
C TYR A 280 -13.62 18.88 9.16
N PRO A 281 -14.23 18.81 10.36
CA PRO A 281 -13.50 19.03 11.60
C PRO A 281 -12.44 17.94 11.79
N VAL A 282 -11.31 18.31 12.37
CA VAL A 282 -10.29 17.34 12.80
C VAL A 282 -10.53 16.92 14.24
N GLY A 283 -10.31 15.63 14.51
CA GLY A 283 -10.27 15.11 15.86
C GLY A 283 -9.03 15.58 16.65
N PRO A 284 -8.88 15.11 17.91
CA PRO A 284 -7.64 15.29 18.65
C PRO A 284 -6.44 14.69 17.88
N ALA A 285 -5.24 15.16 18.18
CA ALA A 285 -4.03 14.59 17.59
C ALA A 285 -3.96 13.09 17.86
N ALA A 286 -3.63 12.31 16.83
CA ALA A 286 -3.51 10.87 16.93
C ALA A 286 -2.34 10.48 17.85
N GLU A 287 -2.44 9.33 18.52
CA GLU A 287 -1.31 8.76 19.22
C GLU A 287 -0.22 8.36 18.21
N VAL A 288 1.00 8.84 18.43
CA VAL A 288 2.14 8.57 17.55
C VAL A 288 3.30 7.99 18.35
N ARG A 289 3.83 6.86 17.88
CA ARG A 289 5.06 6.24 18.38
C ARG A 289 6.22 6.52 17.42
N VAL A 290 7.31 7.04 17.95
CA VAL A 290 8.56 7.26 17.20
C VAL A 290 9.62 6.25 17.64
N THR A 291 10.20 5.52 16.68
CA THR A 291 11.37 4.67 16.89
C THR A 291 12.53 5.21 16.07
N ARG A 292 13.62 5.57 16.75
CA ARG A 292 14.84 6.07 16.09
C ARG A 292 15.71 4.90 15.63
N LEU A 293 16.22 4.98 14.41
CA LEU A 293 17.07 3.95 13.81
C LEU A 293 18.48 4.49 13.60
N THR A 294 19.49 3.61 13.69
CA THR A 294 20.79 3.95 13.11
C THR A 294 20.67 4.06 11.60
N ARG A 295 21.69 4.65 10.96
CA ARG A 295 21.76 4.70 9.50
C ARG A 295 21.64 3.32 8.87
N GLU A 296 22.40 2.35 9.38
CA GLU A 296 22.45 1.00 8.84
C GLU A 296 21.14 0.24 9.02
N GLU A 297 20.42 0.50 10.10
CA GLU A 297 19.08 -0.06 10.35
C GLU A 297 18.06 0.55 9.40
N GLY A 298 18.04 1.89 9.27
CA GLY A 298 17.14 2.60 8.39
C GLY A 298 17.32 2.24 6.92
N GLU A 299 18.56 2.16 6.45
CA GLU A 299 18.87 1.72 5.08
C GLU A 299 18.50 0.24 4.85
N SER A 300 18.63 -0.62 5.86
CA SER A 300 18.18 -2.02 5.75
C SER A 300 16.66 -2.15 5.65
N GLU A 301 15.93 -1.36 6.43
CA GLU A 301 14.46 -1.31 6.38
C GLU A 301 13.98 -0.74 5.04
N LEU A 302 14.63 0.32 4.53
CA LEU A 302 14.36 0.86 3.20
C LEU A 302 14.55 -0.21 2.12
N ASP A 303 15.66 -0.95 2.15
CA ASP A 303 15.94 -2.02 1.19
C ASP A 303 14.88 -3.12 1.23
N ALA A 304 14.43 -3.53 2.42
CA ALA A 304 13.35 -4.50 2.56
C ALA A 304 12.02 -3.98 1.98
N LEU A 305 11.71 -2.68 2.14
CA LEU A 305 10.53 -2.06 1.56
C LEU A 305 10.63 -1.93 0.03
N ILE A 306 11.81 -1.66 -0.52
CA ILE A 306 12.04 -1.68 -1.97
C ILE A 306 11.75 -3.08 -2.52
N LEU A 307 12.28 -4.12 -1.87
CA LEU A 307 12.04 -5.51 -2.26
C LEU A 307 10.57 -5.93 -2.10
N ARG A 308 9.78 -5.28 -1.23
CA ARG A 308 8.31 -5.44 -1.13
C ARG A 308 7.59 -4.95 -2.38
N GLY A 309 8.14 -3.98 -3.10
CA GLY A 309 7.65 -3.55 -4.42
C GLY A 309 7.77 -4.62 -5.51
N VAL A 310 8.51 -5.69 -5.25
CA VAL A 310 8.85 -6.76 -6.19
C VAL A 310 9.50 -6.19 -7.46
N PRO A 311 10.67 -5.54 -7.34
CA PRO A 311 11.41 -5.08 -8.51
C PRO A 311 11.83 -6.24 -9.42
N GLU A 312 12.25 -5.90 -10.63
CA GLU A 312 12.84 -6.87 -11.56
C GLU A 312 13.97 -7.67 -10.91
N ALA A 313 14.09 -8.94 -11.29
CA ALA A 313 14.99 -9.90 -10.64
C ALA A 313 16.45 -9.43 -10.60
N ALA A 314 16.93 -8.77 -11.67
CA ALA A 314 18.28 -8.22 -11.71
C ALA A 314 18.49 -7.14 -10.63
N TYR A 315 17.54 -6.21 -10.48
CA TYR A 315 17.63 -5.16 -9.46
C TYR A 315 17.41 -5.72 -8.05
N GLY A 316 16.48 -6.65 -7.86
CA GLY A 316 16.26 -7.32 -6.58
C GLY A 316 17.52 -8.01 -6.05
N LYS A 317 18.30 -8.66 -6.93
CA LYS A 317 19.61 -9.25 -6.57
C LYS A 317 20.64 -8.20 -6.16
N VAL A 318 20.65 -7.03 -6.78
CA VAL A 318 21.53 -5.91 -6.38
C VAL A 318 21.19 -5.43 -4.96
N VAL A 319 19.90 -5.28 -4.65
CA VAL A 319 19.45 -4.87 -3.31
C VAL A 319 19.77 -5.95 -2.26
N LEU A 320 19.60 -7.24 -2.61
CA LEU A 320 20.03 -8.36 -1.77
C LEU A 320 21.53 -8.29 -1.44
N GLU A 321 22.40 -8.06 -2.43
CA GLU A 321 23.84 -7.94 -2.16
C GLU A 321 24.19 -6.74 -1.28
N ARG A 322 23.49 -5.62 -1.44
CA ARG A 322 23.63 -4.47 -0.55
C ARG A 322 23.30 -4.82 0.90
N LEU A 323 22.22 -5.58 1.13
CA LEU A 323 21.86 -6.07 2.46
C LEU A 323 22.90 -7.06 3.02
N ARG A 324 23.40 -8.01 2.22
CA ARG A 324 24.45 -8.96 2.62
C ARG A 324 25.71 -8.21 3.09
N GLN A 325 26.17 -7.24 2.31
CA GLN A 325 27.33 -6.42 2.64
C GLN A 325 27.11 -5.61 3.93
N ARG A 326 25.92 -5.01 4.09
CA ARG A 326 25.59 -4.19 5.26
C ARG A 326 25.54 -5.03 6.54
N VAL A 327 24.90 -6.20 6.51
CA VAL A 327 24.86 -7.13 7.64
C VAL A 327 26.23 -7.69 7.98
N ALA A 328 27.03 -8.07 6.97
CA ALA A 328 28.39 -8.54 7.18
C ALA A 328 29.27 -7.48 7.86
N LYS A 329 29.22 -6.23 7.38
CA LYS A 329 29.93 -5.09 7.98
C LYS A 329 29.50 -4.80 9.41
N ALA A 330 28.22 -5.04 9.74
CA ALA A 330 27.68 -4.91 11.09
C ALA A 330 27.99 -6.12 12.01
N GLY A 331 28.81 -7.08 11.55
CA GLY A 331 29.26 -8.22 12.35
C GLY A 331 28.44 -9.49 12.18
N GLY A 332 27.67 -9.62 11.09
CA GLY A 332 26.92 -10.83 10.77
C GLY A 332 25.85 -11.13 11.81
N GLU A 333 26.04 -12.21 12.59
CA GLU A 333 25.15 -12.57 13.70
C GLU A 333 25.01 -11.48 14.77
N ARG A 334 26.04 -10.62 14.91
CA ARG A 334 26.03 -9.46 15.82
C ARG A 334 25.27 -8.24 15.28
N ALA A 335 24.88 -8.25 14.00
CA ALA A 335 24.04 -7.21 13.44
C ALA A 335 22.67 -7.18 14.14
N SER A 336 22.02 -6.01 14.15
CA SER A 336 20.75 -5.86 14.84
C SER A 336 19.67 -6.77 14.25
N GLU A 337 18.68 -7.11 15.08
CA GLU A 337 17.57 -7.98 14.68
C GLU A 337 16.89 -7.49 13.39
N ARG A 338 16.65 -6.18 13.26
CA ARG A 338 16.03 -5.58 12.06
C ARG A 338 16.85 -5.82 10.80
N MET A 339 18.16 -5.64 10.88
CA MET A 339 19.06 -5.85 9.74
C MET A 339 19.07 -7.32 9.31
N ARG A 340 19.10 -8.25 10.28
CA ARG A 340 19.05 -9.70 10.00
C ARG A 340 17.70 -10.13 9.41
N LEU A 341 16.59 -9.59 9.89
CA LEU A 341 15.26 -9.86 9.34
C LEU A 341 15.09 -9.27 7.92
N ALA A 342 15.61 -8.07 7.67
CA ALA A 342 15.62 -7.47 6.33
C ALA A 342 16.42 -8.32 5.33
N LEU A 343 17.58 -8.84 5.74
CA LEU A 343 18.36 -9.76 4.91
C LEU A 343 17.63 -11.10 4.71
N ALA A 344 17.04 -11.69 5.75
CA ALA A 344 16.27 -12.93 5.61
C ALA A 344 15.11 -12.76 4.62
N TYR A 345 14.38 -11.64 4.70
CA TYR A 345 13.34 -11.29 3.74
C TYR A 345 13.88 -11.23 2.30
N ALA A 346 15.05 -10.62 2.10
CA ALA A 346 15.69 -10.53 0.78
C ALA A 346 16.15 -11.90 0.25
N GLU A 347 16.69 -12.76 1.11
CA GLU A 347 17.11 -14.12 0.77
C GLU A 347 15.92 -14.98 0.34
N ILE A 348 14.79 -14.94 1.06
CA ILE A 348 13.56 -15.67 0.65
C ILE A 348 13.11 -15.25 -0.75
N ARG A 349 13.22 -13.96 -1.07
CA ARG A 349 12.61 -13.39 -2.28
C ARG A 349 13.51 -13.44 -3.52
N TYR A 350 14.81 -13.20 -3.36
CA TYR A 350 15.76 -13.04 -4.48
C TYR A 350 17.03 -13.88 -4.32
N GLY A 351 17.19 -14.58 -3.20
CA GLY A 351 18.39 -15.31 -2.84
C GLY A 351 18.13 -16.80 -2.65
N ASP A 352 18.71 -17.33 -1.58
CA ASP A 352 18.67 -18.75 -1.23
C ASP A 352 17.85 -18.96 0.04
N VAL A 353 16.82 -19.81 -0.04
CA VAL A 353 15.92 -20.06 1.08
C VAL A 353 16.64 -20.72 2.25
N ASP A 354 17.68 -21.51 2.02
CA ASP A 354 18.45 -22.15 3.10
C ASP A 354 19.21 -21.10 3.91
N ARG A 355 19.79 -20.10 3.24
CA ARG A 355 20.42 -18.95 3.92
C ARG A 355 19.42 -18.14 4.73
N ALA A 356 18.19 -17.98 4.22
CA ALA A 356 17.13 -17.33 4.98
C ALA A 356 16.78 -18.12 6.24
N LEU A 357 16.66 -19.44 6.15
CA LEU A 357 16.38 -20.32 7.28
C LEU A 357 17.51 -20.26 8.32
N ASP A 358 18.78 -20.24 7.89
CA ASP A 358 19.94 -20.07 8.79
C ASP A 358 19.89 -18.73 9.53
N LEU A 359 19.62 -17.64 8.83
CA LEU A 359 19.47 -16.32 9.44
C LEU A 359 18.33 -16.27 10.46
N LEU A 360 17.26 -17.03 10.21
CA LEU A 360 16.05 -17.07 11.03
C LEU A 360 16.11 -18.11 12.17
N ALA A 361 17.04 -19.06 12.11
CA ALA A 361 17.19 -20.15 13.08
C ALA A 361 17.24 -19.69 14.55
N PRO A 362 17.88 -18.54 14.91
CA PRO A 362 17.90 -18.05 16.28
C PRO A 362 16.50 -17.76 16.88
N TRP A 363 15.49 -17.53 16.06
CA TRP A 363 14.09 -17.36 16.50
C TRP A 363 13.24 -18.63 16.32
N GLY A 364 13.76 -19.64 15.63
CA GLY A 364 13.03 -20.84 15.24
C GLY A 364 12.43 -21.64 16.40
N GLN A 365 13.03 -21.60 17.59
CA GLN A 365 12.54 -22.33 18.77
C GLN A 365 12.12 -21.42 19.93
N ARG A 366 12.12 -20.10 19.72
CA ARG A 366 11.78 -19.13 20.76
C ARG A 366 10.27 -18.97 20.89
N ALA A 367 9.75 -19.18 22.10
CA ALA A 367 8.33 -18.93 22.40
C ALA A 367 7.96 -17.43 22.28
N ASP A 368 8.94 -16.55 22.52
CA ASP A 368 8.85 -15.09 22.45
C ASP A 368 9.36 -14.53 21.12
N ALA A 369 9.47 -15.35 20.07
CA ALA A 369 9.94 -14.91 18.76
C ALA A 369 9.11 -13.71 18.25
N PRO A 370 9.76 -12.64 17.73
CA PRO A 370 9.07 -11.50 17.16
C PRO A 370 8.11 -11.90 16.04
N PHE A 371 7.06 -11.10 15.86
CA PHE A 371 6.06 -11.30 14.80
C PHE A 371 6.69 -11.51 13.43
N GLU A 372 7.62 -10.62 13.07
CA GLU A 372 8.28 -10.66 11.77
C GLU A 372 9.13 -11.92 11.60
N ALA A 373 9.81 -12.39 12.65
CA ALA A 373 10.58 -13.63 12.60
C ALA A 373 9.67 -14.85 12.35
N ASN A 374 8.54 -14.95 13.06
CA ASN A 374 7.57 -16.03 12.82
C ASN A 374 6.96 -15.97 11.41
N ARG A 375 6.63 -14.77 10.93
CA ARG A 375 6.10 -14.56 9.57
C ARG A 375 7.11 -15.02 8.52
N LEU A 376 8.36 -14.56 8.62
CA LEU A 376 9.42 -14.91 7.67
C LEU A 376 9.81 -16.39 7.75
N LEU A 377 9.86 -17.01 8.93
CA LEU A 377 10.06 -18.46 9.08
C LEU A 377 8.96 -19.23 8.36
N GLY A 378 7.71 -18.82 8.56
CA GLY A 378 6.56 -19.40 7.87
C GLY A 378 6.69 -19.34 6.35
N TRP A 379 7.06 -18.17 5.83
CA TRP A 379 7.28 -17.97 4.41
C TRP A 379 8.49 -18.75 3.88
N ALA A 380 9.62 -18.75 4.58
CA ALA A 380 10.82 -19.47 4.19
C ALA A 380 10.55 -20.98 4.06
N TRP A 381 9.90 -21.59 5.05
CA TRP A 381 9.50 -23.00 4.98
C TRP A 381 8.48 -23.29 3.87
N GLN A 382 7.55 -22.37 3.61
CA GLN A 382 6.64 -22.48 2.47
C GLN A 382 7.40 -22.43 1.12
N THR A 383 8.43 -21.59 1.03
CA THR A 383 9.27 -21.47 -0.16
C THR A 383 10.12 -22.72 -0.35
N ALA A 384 10.74 -23.26 0.70
CA ALA A 384 11.48 -24.53 0.66
C ALA A 384 10.57 -25.69 0.21
N ALA A 385 9.36 -25.77 0.75
CA ALA A 385 8.38 -26.80 0.36
C ALA A 385 7.99 -26.74 -1.13
N ALA A 386 8.10 -25.58 -1.78
CA ALA A 386 7.79 -25.44 -3.20
C ALA A 386 8.79 -26.17 -4.11
N THR A 387 10.03 -26.36 -3.63
CA THR A 387 11.10 -27.09 -4.33
C THR A 387 11.30 -28.53 -3.84
N SER A 388 10.77 -28.87 -2.65
CA SER A 388 10.82 -30.23 -2.09
C SER A 388 9.67 -31.13 -2.57
N SER A 389 9.76 -32.44 -2.27
CA SER A 389 8.73 -33.43 -2.61
C SER A 389 8.48 -34.42 -1.47
N GLY A 390 7.39 -35.21 -1.57
CA GLY A 390 7.08 -36.28 -0.60
C GLY A 390 6.97 -35.82 0.85
N THR A 391 7.60 -36.58 1.75
CA THR A 391 7.60 -36.31 3.21
C THR A 391 8.24 -34.97 3.55
N GLU A 392 9.37 -34.63 2.93
CA GLU A 392 10.10 -33.38 3.17
C GLU A 392 9.21 -32.15 2.90
N ARG A 393 8.49 -32.17 1.77
CA ARG A 393 7.50 -31.12 1.45
C ARG A 393 6.42 -31.03 2.52
N THR A 394 5.92 -32.17 3.00
CA THR A 394 4.84 -32.22 3.99
C THR A 394 5.30 -31.64 5.33
N GLU A 395 6.48 -32.05 5.81
CA GLU A 395 7.10 -31.53 7.03
C GLU A 395 7.37 -30.01 6.93
N ALA A 396 7.91 -29.54 5.81
CA ALA A 396 8.14 -28.13 5.57
C ALA A 396 6.83 -27.31 5.60
N LEU A 397 5.75 -27.81 4.99
CA LEU A 397 4.43 -27.15 5.04
C LEU A 397 3.83 -27.15 6.46
N ASP A 398 4.06 -28.18 7.26
CA ASP A 398 3.62 -28.21 8.66
C ASP A 398 4.36 -27.19 9.51
N VAL A 399 5.68 -27.07 9.35
CA VAL A 399 6.46 -26.03 10.03
C VAL A 399 6.01 -24.63 9.56
N ALA A 400 5.81 -24.44 8.26
CA ALA A 400 5.29 -23.19 7.71
C ALA A 400 3.96 -22.80 8.37
N ARG A 401 3.01 -23.73 8.45
CA ARG A 401 1.71 -23.53 9.10
C ARG A 401 1.85 -23.14 10.57
N ILE A 402 2.68 -23.86 11.33
CA ILE A 402 2.91 -23.57 12.76
C ILE A 402 3.44 -22.15 12.96
N LYS A 403 4.40 -21.73 12.14
CA LYS A 403 5.02 -20.40 12.22
C LYS A 403 4.08 -19.28 11.79
N LEU A 404 3.33 -19.47 10.72
CA LEU A 404 2.30 -18.52 10.28
C LEU A 404 1.17 -18.40 11.31
N MET A 405 0.76 -19.50 11.95
CA MET A 405 -0.20 -19.45 13.05
C MET A 405 0.34 -18.71 14.28
N ALA A 406 1.63 -18.82 14.60
CA ALA A 406 2.26 -18.05 15.66
C ALA A 406 2.26 -16.54 15.33
N ALA A 407 2.61 -16.16 14.09
CA ALA A 407 2.52 -14.78 13.62
C ALA A 407 1.08 -14.24 13.68
N TYR A 408 0.10 -15.03 13.20
CA TYR A 408 -1.33 -14.66 13.25
C TYR A 408 -1.83 -14.44 14.68
N LYS A 409 -1.40 -15.25 15.65
CA LYS A 409 -1.77 -15.06 17.07
C LYS A 409 -1.25 -13.74 17.63
N GLN A 410 -0.09 -13.27 17.16
CA GLN A 410 0.49 -12.00 17.58
C GLN A 410 -0.17 -10.80 16.87
N ARG A 411 -0.53 -10.95 15.58
CA ARG A 411 -1.23 -9.93 14.79
C ARG A 411 -2.27 -10.58 13.88
N ARG A 412 -3.53 -10.53 14.30
CA ARG A 412 -4.65 -11.19 13.59
C ARG A 412 -5.08 -10.49 12.31
N ASN A 413 -4.75 -9.21 12.18
CA ASN A 413 -5.13 -8.34 11.06
C ASN A 413 -3.97 -8.09 10.08
N ASP A 414 -3.04 -9.05 9.96
CA ASP A 414 -1.97 -9.01 8.96
C ASP A 414 -2.36 -9.80 7.71
N ALA A 415 -2.72 -9.09 6.63
CA ALA A 415 -3.17 -9.70 5.38
C ALA A 415 -2.10 -10.59 4.72
N PRO A 416 -0.80 -10.21 4.66
CA PRO A 416 0.25 -11.09 4.13
C PRO A 416 0.35 -12.43 4.86
N THR A 417 0.30 -12.44 6.19
CA THR A 417 0.35 -13.67 7.00
C THR A 417 -0.86 -14.56 6.71
N LEU A 418 -2.06 -13.97 6.63
CA LEU A 418 -3.30 -14.70 6.30
C LEU A 418 -3.26 -15.27 4.88
N TYR A 419 -2.75 -14.51 3.92
CA TYR A 419 -2.57 -14.95 2.55
C TYR A 419 -1.60 -16.14 2.46
N GLN A 420 -0.43 -16.04 3.12
CA GLN A 420 0.55 -17.13 3.16
C GLN A 420 -0.04 -18.37 3.85
N LEU A 421 -0.79 -18.20 4.94
CA LEU A 421 -1.46 -19.29 5.65
C LEU A 421 -2.52 -19.96 4.76
N ALA A 422 -3.32 -19.17 4.05
CA ALA A 422 -4.29 -19.69 3.08
C ALA A 422 -3.60 -20.51 1.98
N ARG A 423 -2.45 -20.05 1.45
CA ARG A 423 -1.67 -20.82 0.46
C ARG A 423 -1.14 -22.14 1.00
N VAL A 424 -0.72 -22.20 2.26
CA VAL A 424 -0.31 -23.47 2.91
C VAL A 424 -1.51 -24.42 3.04
N LEU A 425 -2.66 -23.90 3.46
CA LEU A 425 -3.89 -24.68 3.65
C LEU A 425 -4.53 -25.12 2.33
N TYR A 426 -4.34 -24.38 1.24
CA TYR A 426 -4.93 -24.66 -0.06
C TYR A 426 -4.59 -26.08 -0.57
N GLY A 427 -3.37 -26.56 -0.31
CA GLY A 427 -2.94 -27.90 -0.67
C GLY A 427 -3.66 -29.04 0.07
N GLN A 428 -4.39 -28.73 1.15
CA GLN A 428 -5.15 -29.70 1.95
C GLN A 428 -6.61 -29.84 1.49
N GLY A 429 -7.02 -29.07 0.48
CA GLY A 429 -8.38 -29.03 -0.04
C GLY A 429 -9.29 -27.99 0.64
N PRO A 430 -10.55 -27.86 0.20
CA PRO A 430 -11.49 -26.88 0.74
C PRO A 430 -11.75 -27.07 2.24
N GLY A 431 -11.80 -25.97 2.99
CA GLY A 431 -12.11 -25.99 4.41
C GLY A 431 -12.35 -24.61 4.98
N ALA A 432 -13.08 -24.53 6.10
CA ALA A 432 -13.47 -23.24 6.69
C ALA A 432 -12.27 -22.34 7.04
N ASN A 433 -11.18 -22.92 7.55
CA ASN A 433 -9.96 -22.18 7.87
C ASN A 433 -9.30 -21.57 6.62
N LEU A 434 -9.32 -22.29 5.49
CA LEU A 434 -8.81 -21.81 4.21
C LEU A 434 -9.64 -20.64 3.69
N SER A 435 -10.96 -20.80 3.62
CA SER A 435 -11.88 -19.74 3.18
C SER A 435 -11.77 -18.51 4.06
N ASN A 436 -11.78 -18.68 5.40
CA ASN A 436 -11.65 -17.57 6.33
C ASN A 436 -10.32 -16.82 6.16
N ALA A 437 -9.20 -17.54 5.99
CA ALA A 437 -7.90 -16.90 5.79
C ALA A 437 -7.83 -16.12 4.46
N ALA A 438 -8.31 -16.73 3.36
CA ALA A 438 -8.32 -16.09 2.05
C ALA A 438 -9.26 -14.86 2.00
N ASP A 439 -10.47 -14.99 2.54
CA ASP A 439 -11.45 -13.91 2.60
C ASP A 439 -10.96 -12.75 3.47
N THR A 440 -10.36 -13.06 4.63
CA THR A 440 -9.85 -12.02 5.54
C THR A 440 -8.67 -11.29 4.93
N ALA A 441 -7.74 -11.97 4.25
CA ALA A 441 -6.64 -11.32 3.54
C ALA A 441 -7.17 -10.35 2.47
N SER A 442 -8.11 -10.81 1.63
CA SER A 442 -8.73 -9.97 0.59
C SER A 442 -9.55 -8.81 1.17
N LEU A 443 -10.19 -9.00 2.32
CA LEU A 443 -10.96 -7.95 2.98
C LEU A 443 -10.06 -6.87 3.61
N LEU A 444 -8.93 -7.27 4.20
CA LEU A 444 -8.00 -6.35 4.87
C LEU A 444 -7.27 -5.46 3.85
N ASP A 445 -6.76 -6.05 2.77
CA ASP A 445 -6.00 -5.37 1.72
C ASP A 445 -6.57 -5.67 0.32
N PRO A 446 -7.73 -5.08 -0.01
CA PRO A 446 -8.44 -5.35 -1.28
C PRO A 446 -7.72 -4.87 -2.54
N GLN A 447 -6.70 -4.01 -2.40
CA GLN A 447 -5.85 -3.56 -3.51
C GLN A 447 -4.80 -4.60 -3.93
N VAL A 448 -4.56 -5.64 -3.13
CA VAL A 448 -3.63 -6.72 -3.48
C VAL A 448 -4.39 -7.78 -4.26
N SER A 449 -4.34 -7.71 -5.60
CA SER A 449 -5.11 -8.57 -6.50
C SER A 449 -4.95 -10.06 -6.20
N ASN A 450 -3.74 -10.52 -5.85
CA ASN A 450 -3.48 -11.93 -5.53
C ASN A 450 -4.27 -12.45 -4.32
N TYR A 451 -4.65 -11.58 -3.39
CA TYR A 451 -5.50 -11.98 -2.27
C TYR A 451 -6.93 -12.25 -2.75
N ALA A 452 -7.46 -11.38 -3.62
CA ALA A 452 -8.76 -11.59 -4.25
C ALA A 452 -8.75 -12.81 -5.19
N TYR A 453 -7.70 -13.01 -5.98
CA TYR A 453 -7.55 -14.19 -6.84
C TYR A 453 -7.61 -15.49 -6.02
N LEU A 454 -6.91 -15.54 -4.89
CA LEU A 454 -6.93 -16.72 -4.02
C LEU A 454 -8.33 -16.94 -3.40
N ALA A 455 -9.00 -15.89 -2.94
CA ALA A 455 -10.36 -15.99 -2.42
C ALA A 455 -11.34 -16.52 -3.49
N VAL A 456 -11.27 -16.01 -4.73
CA VAL A 456 -12.05 -16.53 -5.87
C VAL A 456 -11.76 -18.01 -6.09
N ALA A 457 -10.48 -18.40 -6.16
CA ALA A 457 -10.10 -19.78 -6.40
C ALA A 457 -10.62 -20.74 -5.31
N VAL A 458 -10.45 -20.37 -4.04
CA VAL A 458 -10.95 -21.13 -2.90
C VAL A 458 -12.46 -21.34 -2.96
N HIS A 459 -13.23 -20.29 -3.25
CA HIS A 459 -14.69 -20.40 -3.30
C HIS A 459 -15.19 -21.19 -4.50
N LEU A 460 -14.57 -21.04 -5.67
CA LEU A 460 -14.95 -21.81 -6.86
C LEU A 460 -14.67 -23.31 -6.69
N GLN A 461 -13.53 -23.67 -6.09
CA GLN A 461 -13.22 -25.06 -5.76
C GLN A 461 -14.17 -25.65 -4.70
N ALA A 462 -14.65 -24.82 -3.77
CA ALA A 462 -15.65 -25.20 -2.78
C ALA A 462 -17.10 -25.22 -3.32
N GLY A 463 -17.31 -24.88 -4.61
CA GLY A 463 -18.65 -24.77 -5.21
C GLY A 463 -19.44 -23.51 -4.78
N ASN A 464 -18.84 -22.61 -4.03
CA ASN A 464 -19.46 -21.39 -3.49
C ASN A 464 -19.41 -20.24 -4.50
N ARG A 465 -20.04 -20.39 -5.67
CA ARG A 465 -20.00 -19.39 -6.76
C ARG A 465 -20.42 -17.98 -6.33
N ASP A 466 -21.45 -17.89 -5.48
CA ASP A 466 -21.94 -16.61 -4.95
C ASP A 466 -20.89 -15.88 -4.12
N LYS A 467 -20.02 -16.62 -3.40
CA LYS A 467 -18.92 -16.04 -2.61
C LYS A 467 -17.71 -15.66 -3.47
N ALA A 468 -17.54 -16.31 -4.62
CA ALA A 468 -16.50 -15.95 -5.58
C ALA A 468 -16.83 -14.65 -6.35
N LEU A 469 -18.11 -14.29 -6.46
CA LEU A 469 -18.55 -13.16 -7.27
C LEU A 469 -18.01 -11.79 -6.78
N PRO A 470 -18.12 -11.40 -5.50
CA PRO A 470 -17.64 -10.09 -5.04
C PRO A 470 -16.13 -9.83 -5.24
N PRO A 471 -15.20 -10.73 -4.86
CA PRO A 471 -13.78 -10.50 -5.12
C PRO A 471 -13.45 -10.52 -6.62
N LEU A 472 -14.18 -11.29 -7.43
CA LEU A 472 -13.99 -11.29 -8.89
C LEU A 472 -14.47 -9.98 -9.55
N GLN A 473 -15.60 -9.42 -9.09
CA GLN A 473 -16.05 -8.09 -9.52
C GLN A 473 -15.02 -7.02 -9.15
N SER A 474 -14.45 -7.09 -7.94
CA SER A 474 -13.39 -6.17 -7.51
C SER A 474 -12.16 -6.21 -8.44
N LEU A 475 -11.76 -7.41 -8.88
CA LEU A 475 -10.65 -7.58 -9.83
C LEU A 475 -11.01 -7.04 -11.23
N ALA A 476 -12.23 -7.29 -11.70
CA ALA A 476 -12.70 -6.85 -13.02
C ALA A 476 -12.89 -5.32 -13.12
N SER A 477 -13.04 -4.64 -11.98
CA SER A 477 -13.21 -3.19 -11.87
C SER A 477 -11.94 -2.43 -11.48
N ASN A 478 -10.76 -3.06 -11.54
CA ASN A 478 -9.50 -2.37 -11.26
C ASN A 478 -9.25 -1.24 -12.30
N PRO A 479 -9.09 0.03 -11.86
CA PRO A 479 -8.99 1.18 -12.75
C PRO A 479 -7.67 1.20 -13.54
N HIS A 480 -6.61 0.62 -12.98
CA HIS A 480 -5.31 0.54 -13.62
C HIS A 480 -5.29 -0.50 -14.75
N GLY A 481 -6.37 -1.26 -14.92
CA GLY A 481 -6.55 -2.18 -16.04
C GLY A 481 -5.47 -3.26 -16.07
N GLY A 482 -4.91 -3.51 -17.25
CA GLY A 482 -3.91 -4.55 -17.46
C GLY A 482 -4.51 -5.92 -17.77
N GLU A 483 -3.65 -6.83 -18.23
CA GLU A 483 -4.03 -8.21 -18.60
C GLU A 483 -4.74 -8.95 -17.45
N GLY A 484 -4.36 -8.69 -16.19
CA GLY A 484 -5.04 -9.27 -15.02
C GLY A 484 -6.50 -8.86 -14.91
N THR A 485 -6.82 -7.60 -15.19
CA THR A 485 -8.18 -7.05 -15.17
C THR A 485 -9.01 -7.59 -16.31
N GLU A 486 -8.45 -7.69 -17.53
CA GLU A 486 -9.15 -8.31 -18.67
C GLU A 486 -9.44 -9.80 -18.43
N ARG A 487 -8.49 -10.54 -17.85
CA ARG A 487 -8.71 -11.92 -17.41
C ARG A 487 -9.81 -12.02 -16.36
N ALA A 488 -9.86 -11.09 -15.40
CA ALA A 488 -10.92 -11.02 -14.41
C ALA A 488 -12.30 -10.71 -15.01
N ARG A 489 -12.38 -9.82 -16.01
CA ARG A 489 -13.63 -9.54 -16.76
C ARG A 489 -14.11 -10.77 -17.52
N ALA A 490 -13.21 -11.46 -18.22
CA ALA A 490 -13.55 -12.70 -18.94
C ALA A 490 -14.02 -13.80 -17.97
N ALA A 491 -13.32 -13.98 -16.86
CA ALA A 491 -13.71 -14.92 -15.81
C ALA A 491 -15.06 -14.54 -15.16
N LEU A 492 -15.32 -13.24 -14.95
CA LEU A 492 -16.59 -12.75 -14.42
C LEU A 492 -17.75 -13.07 -15.38
N ALA A 493 -17.59 -12.80 -16.67
CA ALA A 493 -18.58 -13.13 -17.69
C ALA A 493 -18.83 -14.66 -17.73
N ALA A 494 -17.78 -15.48 -17.70
CA ALA A 494 -17.91 -16.93 -17.65
C ALA A 494 -18.63 -17.41 -16.38
N LEU A 495 -18.35 -16.79 -15.21
CA LEU A 495 -19.03 -17.09 -13.96
C LEU A 495 -20.53 -16.77 -14.04
N GLN A 496 -20.88 -15.61 -14.58
CA GLN A 496 -22.26 -15.12 -14.74
C GLN A 496 -23.05 -15.92 -15.79
N SER A 497 -22.39 -16.39 -16.86
CA SER A 497 -22.99 -17.31 -17.85
C SER A 497 -23.00 -18.78 -17.38
N ASN A 498 -22.76 -19.03 -16.10
CA ASN A 498 -22.81 -20.35 -15.49
C ASN A 498 -21.86 -21.39 -16.12
N GLN A 499 -20.71 -20.95 -16.66
CA GLN A 499 -19.66 -21.87 -17.12
C GLN A 499 -19.00 -22.59 -15.94
N ASP A 500 -18.41 -23.75 -16.21
CA ASP A 500 -17.79 -24.62 -15.19
C ASP A 500 -16.60 -23.95 -14.48
N THR A 501 -16.30 -24.43 -13.27
CA THR A 501 -15.23 -23.88 -12.42
C THR A 501 -13.87 -23.88 -13.10
N ASP A 502 -13.53 -24.94 -13.84
CA ASP A 502 -12.21 -25.06 -14.48
C ASP A 502 -12.07 -24.02 -15.59
N THR A 503 -13.13 -23.77 -16.36
CA THR A 503 -13.15 -22.70 -17.36
C THR A 503 -12.97 -21.32 -16.73
N VAL A 504 -13.69 -21.01 -15.65
CA VAL A 504 -13.58 -19.71 -14.96
C VAL A 504 -12.16 -19.50 -14.42
N LEU A 505 -11.58 -20.52 -13.78
CA LEU A 505 -10.21 -20.47 -13.25
C LEU A 505 -9.16 -20.36 -14.36
N ALA A 506 -9.35 -21.06 -15.48
CA ALA A 506 -8.44 -21.01 -16.63
C ALA A 506 -8.41 -19.63 -17.30
N LEU A 507 -9.55 -18.96 -17.40
CA LEU A 507 -9.60 -17.57 -17.87
C LEU A 507 -8.89 -16.63 -16.88
N LEU A 508 -9.15 -16.81 -15.58
CA LEU A 508 -8.63 -15.96 -14.53
C LEU A 508 -7.09 -16.07 -14.40
N ASN A 509 -6.55 -17.28 -14.47
CA ASN A 509 -5.11 -17.52 -14.40
C ASN A 509 -4.39 -17.35 -15.75
N GLY A 510 -5.14 -17.20 -16.85
CA GLY A 510 -4.62 -16.98 -18.20
C GLY A 510 -4.20 -18.23 -18.95
N SER A 511 -4.47 -19.44 -18.44
CA SER A 511 -4.23 -20.69 -19.18
C SER A 511 -5.20 -20.88 -20.35
N LYS A 512 -6.33 -20.17 -20.34
CA LYS A 512 -7.29 -20.06 -21.45
C LYS A 512 -7.46 -18.60 -21.85
N LYS A 513 -7.42 -18.30 -23.15
CA LYS A 513 -7.76 -16.97 -23.69
C LYS A 513 -9.28 -16.83 -23.83
N ALA A 514 -9.80 -15.63 -23.59
CA ALA A 514 -11.19 -15.30 -23.89
C ALA A 514 -11.46 -15.53 -25.38
N THR A 515 -12.61 -16.13 -25.70
CA THR A 515 -13.08 -16.18 -27.10
C THR A 515 -13.60 -14.79 -27.47
N PRO A 516 -13.24 -14.23 -28.64
CA PRO A 516 -13.66 -12.89 -29.06
C PRO A 516 -15.16 -12.67 -29.05
#